data_AF-A0A7J9I114-F1
#
_entry.id   AF-A0A7J9I114-F1
#
_cell.length_a   1.000
_cell.length_b   1.000
_cell.length_c   1.000
_cell.angle_alpha   90.00
_cell.angle_beta   90.00
_cell.angle_gamma   90.00
#
_symmetry.space_group_name_H-M   'P 1'
#
loop_
_entity.id
_entity.type
_entity.pdbx_description
1 polymer ?
#
loop_
_entity_poly.entity_id
_entity_poly.type
_entity_poly.pdbx_seq_one_letter_code
_entity_poly.pdbx_strand_id
1 'polypeptide(L)'
;QPLIHDDLLFKYTDSEIVEHLAASEVSLKNAKEKGVFNEDEAWRSKIRGLVPENGLTVKHIKTGEDVLVSRRVLAIFLMMTMADFSDQLYGFQDVLFENFDGRHEFVGNNNVALWPGNGKPGLWLNSISRMGAIYSLILREEEIFVEQRKRVSGIEVETDRDEDIELVVPPVFEHCSKVLGAKEQIEARDLYWEAVCDDSKGGQERAEELLLGSIEKNPFVGEPHVVLAQVYLTKGRFEEAEKEAEKGLILMLQWSSPWDKRMSWEGWIAWGRVLLMKAKEQSWPQTSWGVLNLGLVK
;
A
#
# COMPACT_ATOMS: atom_id res chain seq x y z
N GLN A 1 -2.28 17.47 5.52
CA GLN A 1 -0.84 17.72 5.74
C GLN A 1 -0.24 18.21 4.42
N PRO A 2 -0.04 19.54 4.22
CA PRO A 2 0.39 20.09 2.93
C PRO A 2 1.71 19.50 2.43
N LEU A 3 2.66 19.25 3.34
CA LEU A 3 3.99 18.73 3.03
C LEU A 3 3.96 17.40 2.25
N ILE A 4 3.15 16.43 2.71
CA ILE A 4 3.10 15.11 2.07
C ILE A 4 2.24 15.14 0.81
N HIS A 5 1.12 15.86 0.84
CA HIS A 5 0.16 15.86 -0.26
C HIS A 5 0.53 16.89 -1.34
N ASP A 6 0.40 18.16 -1.02
CA ASP A 6 0.52 19.27 -1.97
C ASP A 6 1.96 19.48 -2.45
N ASP A 7 2.93 19.32 -1.55
CA ASP A 7 4.33 19.63 -1.81
C ASP A 7 5.13 18.43 -2.35
N LEU A 8 4.61 17.20 -2.20
CA LEU A 8 5.31 15.98 -2.59
C LEU A 8 4.47 15.09 -3.51
N LEU A 9 3.41 14.46 -3.00
CA LEU A 9 2.63 13.45 -3.71
C LEU A 9 2.00 13.99 -5.01
N PHE A 10 1.36 15.16 -4.93
CA PHE A 10 0.64 15.75 -6.07
C PHE A 10 1.57 16.42 -7.09
N LYS A 11 2.88 16.47 -6.84
CA LYS A 11 3.88 16.97 -7.79
C LYS A 11 4.31 15.94 -8.84
N TYR A 12 3.76 14.74 -8.76
CA TYR A 12 4.07 13.62 -9.62
C TYR A 12 2.84 13.06 -10.31
N THR A 13 2.98 12.68 -11.58
CA THR A 13 2.01 11.79 -12.25
C THR A 13 2.41 10.32 -12.07
N ASP A 14 1.46 9.41 -12.26
CA ASP A 14 1.72 7.97 -12.15
C ASP A 14 2.77 7.52 -13.17
N SER A 15 2.72 8.04 -14.42
CA SER A 15 3.71 7.72 -15.45
C SER A 15 5.11 8.23 -15.11
N GLU A 16 5.20 9.46 -14.58
CA GLU A 16 6.47 10.07 -14.18
C GLU A 16 7.12 9.27 -13.05
N ILE A 17 6.35 8.84 -12.03
CA ILE A 17 6.87 8.02 -10.93
C ILE A 17 7.42 6.68 -11.44
N VAL A 18 6.68 6.00 -12.31
CA VAL A 18 7.11 4.69 -12.85
C VAL A 18 8.40 4.82 -13.65
N GLU A 19 8.53 5.86 -14.48
CA GLU A 19 9.76 6.16 -15.21
C GLU A 19 10.93 6.45 -14.28
N HIS A 20 10.70 7.28 -13.26
CA HIS A 20 11.72 7.66 -12.28
C HIS A 20 12.16 6.48 -11.41
N LEU A 21 11.25 5.55 -11.06
CA LEU A 21 11.62 4.32 -10.36
C LEU A 21 12.55 3.45 -11.20
N ALA A 22 12.27 3.28 -12.49
CA ALA A 22 13.15 2.50 -13.37
C ALA A 22 14.52 3.18 -13.53
N ALA A 23 14.54 4.50 -13.74
CA ALA A 23 15.79 5.24 -13.89
C ALA A 23 16.64 5.21 -12.61
N SER A 24 16.04 5.45 -11.44
CA SER A 24 16.75 5.48 -10.16
C SER A 24 17.40 4.15 -9.77
N GLU A 25 16.82 3.02 -10.16
CA GLU A 25 17.43 1.70 -9.94
C GLU A 25 18.75 1.55 -10.75
N VAL A 26 18.75 2.00 -12.01
CA VAL A 26 19.94 2.02 -12.86
C VAL A 26 21.00 2.98 -12.30
N SER A 27 20.59 4.17 -11.86
CA SER A 27 21.49 5.17 -11.26
C SER A 27 22.14 4.64 -9.98
N LEU A 28 21.36 4.02 -9.08
CA LEU A 28 21.87 3.45 -7.84
C LEU A 28 22.89 2.33 -8.11
N LYS A 29 22.59 1.46 -9.08
CA LYS A 29 23.52 0.41 -9.51
C LYS A 29 24.83 1.00 -10.05
N ASN A 30 24.75 2.01 -10.91
CA ASN A 30 25.94 2.68 -11.46
C ASN A 30 26.76 3.39 -10.37
N ALA A 31 26.11 4.01 -9.39
CA ALA A 31 26.79 4.63 -8.25
C ALA A 31 27.59 3.61 -7.44
N LYS A 32 26.95 2.50 -7.04
CA LYS A 32 27.59 1.45 -6.21
C LYS A 32 28.69 0.69 -6.97
N GLU A 33 28.41 0.27 -8.20
CA GLU A 33 29.33 -0.61 -8.94
C GLU A 33 30.43 0.16 -9.67
N LYS A 34 30.10 1.33 -10.23
CA LYS A 34 31.00 2.07 -11.14
C LYS A 34 31.47 3.40 -10.57
N GLY A 35 30.89 3.87 -9.47
CA GLY A 35 31.20 5.20 -8.93
C GLY A 35 30.79 6.34 -9.87
N VAL A 36 29.73 6.13 -10.66
CA VAL A 36 29.21 7.14 -11.59
C VAL A 36 28.02 7.86 -10.96
N PHE A 37 28.12 9.18 -10.86
CA PHE A 37 27.12 10.06 -10.26
C PHE A 37 26.69 11.09 -11.31
N ASN A 38 25.58 10.85 -12.00
CA ASN A 38 25.02 11.83 -12.92
C ASN A 38 23.98 12.66 -12.16
N GLU A 39 24.22 13.95 -12.00
CA GLU A 39 23.30 14.84 -11.27
C GLU A 39 22.20 15.42 -12.17
N ASP A 40 22.42 15.38 -13.49
CA ASP A 40 21.50 15.93 -14.50
C ASP A 40 20.36 14.97 -14.85
N GLU A 41 20.27 13.82 -14.18
CA GLU A 41 19.17 12.87 -14.39
C GLU A 41 17.84 13.50 -13.96
N ALA A 42 16.83 13.43 -14.83
CA ALA A 42 15.53 14.07 -14.61
C ALA A 42 14.89 13.69 -13.27
N TRP A 43 14.96 12.40 -12.91
CA TRP A 43 14.42 11.90 -11.65
C TRP A 43 15.13 12.48 -10.42
N ARG A 44 16.47 12.62 -10.49
CA ARG A 44 17.30 13.21 -9.42
C ARG A 44 17.03 14.69 -9.28
N SER A 45 17.00 15.40 -10.41
CA SER A 45 16.67 16.82 -10.46
C SER A 45 15.29 17.09 -9.86
N LYS A 46 14.28 16.27 -10.22
CA LYS A 46 12.93 16.39 -9.67
C LYS A 46 12.91 16.13 -8.17
N ILE A 47 13.46 15.00 -7.69
CA ILE A 47 13.39 14.66 -6.26
C ILE A 47 14.17 15.65 -5.40
N ARG A 48 15.33 16.14 -5.85
CA ARG A 48 16.11 17.18 -5.15
C ARG A 48 15.39 18.53 -5.11
N GLY A 49 14.62 18.85 -6.16
CA GLY A 49 13.79 20.06 -6.19
C GLY A 49 12.62 20.02 -5.20
N LEU A 50 12.09 18.82 -4.92
CA LEU A 50 11.01 18.62 -3.96
C LEU A 50 11.54 18.41 -2.53
N VAL A 51 12.65 17.69 -2.40
CA VAL A 51 13.28 17.29 -1.15
C VAL A 51 14.79 17.57 -1.24
N PRO A 52 15.22 18.80 -0.92
CA PRO A 52 16.62 19.20 -0.99
C PRO A 52 17.52 18.38 -0.06
N GLU A 53 18.81 18.36 -0.37
CA GLU A 53 19.83 17.60 0.37
C GLU A 53 19.85 17.90 1.87
N ASN A 54 19.72 19.18 2.24
CA ASN A 54 19.71 19.65 3.62
C ASN A 54 18.32 19.58 4.28
N GLY A 55 17.33 18.97 3.60
CA GLY A 55 15.97 18.89 4.06
C GLY A 55 15.11 20.11 3.71
N LEU A 56 13.98 20.22 4.40
CA LEU A 56 12.95 21.24 4.20
C LEU A 56 12.67 21.96 5.52
N THR A 57 12.53 23.28 5.46
CA THR A 57 12.02 24.05 6.59
C THR A 57 10.50 24.11 6.50
N VAL A 58 9.81 23.59 7.51
CA VAL A 58 8.35 23.58 7.61
C VAL A 58 7.88 24.31 8.86
N LYS A 59 6.62 24.74 8.86
CA LYS A 59 6.00 25.42 10.00
C LYS A 59 5.43 24.41 10.99
N HIS A 60 5.80 24.52 12.26
CA HIS A 60 5.20 23.72 13.31
C HIS A 60 3.70 24.07 13.46
N ILE A 61 2.83 23.06 13.44
CA ILE A 61 1.37 23.24 13.34
C ILE A 61 0.75 24.06 14.48
N LYS A 62 1.35 24.02 15.69
CA LYS A 62 0.82 24.75 16.87
C LYS A 62 1.51 26.08 17.11
N THR A 63 2.82 26.17 16.89
CA THR A 63 3.62 27.35 17.28
C THR A 63 3.94 28.25 16.08
N GLY A 64 3.86 27.73 14.85
CA GLY A 64 4.25 28.47 13.64
C GLY A 64 5.77 28.70 13.52
N GLU A 65 6.57 28.08 14.39
CA GLU A 65 8.02 28.15 14.32
C GLU A 65 8.56 27.34 13.15
N ASP A 66 9.71 27.76 12.65
CA ASP A 66 10.45 27.05 11.61
C ASP A 66 11.11 25.81 12.20
N VAL A 67 10.85 24.67 11.58
CA VAL A 67 11.43 23.38 11.93
C VAL A 67 12.10 22.82 10.69
N LEU A 68 13.40 22.53 10.79
CA LEU A 68 14.12 21.83 9.73
C LEU A 68 13.80 20.34 9.81
N VAL A 69 13.41 19.76 8.69
CA VAL A 69 13.08 18.34 8.53
C VAL A 69 14.03 17.75 7.49
N SER A 70 14.90 16.83 7.90
CA SER A 70 15.83 16.14 6.99
C SER A 70 15.09 15.25 5.99
N ARG A 71 15.79 14.83 4.93
CA ARG A 71 15.22 13.89 3.92
C ARG A 71 14.78 12.57 4.56
N ARG A 72 15.55 12.08 5.53
CA ARG A 72 15.28 10.81 6.21
C ARG A 72 14.06 10.92 7.11
N VAL A 73 13.96 11.99 7.90
CA VAL A 73 12.75 12.26 8.71
C VAL A 73 11.52 12.43 7.81
N LEU A 74 11.63 13.13 6.68
CA LEU A 74 10.54 13.23 5.70
C LEU A 74 10.12 11.87 5.14
N ALA A 75 11.08 11.00 4.80
CA ALA A 75 10.80 9.65 4.33
C ALA A 75 10.07 8.82 5.41
N ILE A 76 10.48 8.94 6.68
CA ILE A 76 9.75 8.31 7.79
C ILE A 76 8.33 8.86 7.90
N PHE A 77 8.13 10.18 7.81
CA PHE A 77 6.78 10.76 7.79
C PHE A 77 5.93 10.20 6.66
N LEU A 78 6.49 10.08 5.46
CA LEU A 78 5.80 9.50 4.30
C LEU A 78 5.38 8.05 4.55
N MET A 79 6.29 7.22 5.09
CA MET A 79 5.99 5.84 5.47
C MET A 79 4.92 5.76 6.57
N MET A 80 5.00 6.63 7.58
CA MET A 80 3.99 6.70 8.64
C MET A 80 2.63 7.14 8.09
N THR A 81 2.58 8.06 7.13
CA THR A 81 1.34 8.43 6.43
C THR A 81 0.76 7.25 5.65
N MET A 82 1.59 6.40 5.03
CA MET A 82 1.12 5.16 4.40
C MET A 82 0.44 4.23 5.41
N ALA A 83 1.05 4.03 6.58
CA ALA A 83 0.47 3.19 7.64
C ALA A 83 -0.83 3.80 8.22
N ASP A 84 -0.84 5.12 8.45
CA ASP A 84 -2.00 5.87 8.94
C ASP A 84 -3.19 5.74 7.98
N PHE A 85 -2.93 5.89 6.68
CA PHE A 85 -3.95 5.78 5.65
C PHE A 85 -4.50 4.36 5.55
N SER A 86 -3.64 3.35 5.57
CA SER A 86 -4.09 1.96 5.47
C SER A 86 -4.95 1.57 6.67
N ASP A 87 -4.65 2.09 7.87
CA ASP A 87 -5.42 1.80 9.09
C ASP A 87 -6.75 2.56 9.17
N GLN A 88 -6.75 3.87 8.87
CA GLN A 88 -7.90 4.75 9.14
C GLN A 88 -8.90 4.87 8.00
N LEU A 89 -8.45 4.74 6.74
CA LEU A 89 -9.26 5.09 5.60
C LEU A 89 -10.09 3.92 5.08
N TYR A 90 -11.35 4.21 4.79
CA TYR A 90 -12.28 3.32 4.13
C TYR A 90 -13.32 4.14 3.34
N GLY A 91 -14.38 3.52 2.84
CA GLY A 91 -15.33 4.15 1.92
C GLY A 91 -16.03 5.40 2.47
N PHE A 92 -16.03 5.63 3.79
CA PHE A 92 -16.53 6.88 4.37
C PHE A 92 -15.75 8.10 3.86
N GLN A 93 -14.42 8.03 3.86
CA GLN A 93 -13.57 9.13 3.39
C GLN A 93 -13.69 9.35 1.89
N ASP A 94 -13.99 8.30 1.12
CA ASP A 94 -14.28 8.47 -0.31
C ASP A 94 -15.52 9.34 -0.53
N VAL A 95 -16.56 9.16 0.27
CA VAL A 95 -17.79 9.98 0.20
C VAL A 95 -17.56 11.39 0.75
N LEU A 96 -16.82 11.50 1.85
CA LEU A 96 -16.51 12.78 2.51
C LEU A 96 -15.75 13.74 1.59
N PHE A 97 -14.79 13.21 0.83
CA PHE A 97 -13.92 13.99 -0.06
C PHE A 97 -14.24 13.82 -1.55
N GLU A 98 -15.38 13.20 -1.88
CA GLU A 98 -15.83 12.96 -3.27
C GLU A 98 -14.75 12.25 -4.13
N ASN A 99 -14.02 11.31 -3.54
CA ASN A 99 -12.89 10.55 -4.12
C ASN A 99 -13.34 9.49 -5.14
N PHE A 100 -14.24 9.85 -6.05
CA PHE A 100 -14.80 8.89 -7.02
C PHE A 100 -13.83 8.57 -8.17
N ASP A 101 -12.78 9.38 -8.35
CA ASP A 101 -11.68 9.12 -9.27
C ASP A 101 -10.57 8.24 -8.67
N GLY A 102 -10.64 7.97 -7.35
CA GLY A 102 -9.70 7.15 -6.60
C GLY A 102 -8.33 7.79 -6.36
N ARG A 103 -8.11 9.05 -6.71
CA ARG A 103 -6.77 9.67 -6.59
C ARG A 103 -6.46 10.19 -5.18
N HIS A 104 -7.51 10.33 -4.36
CA HIS A 104 -7.50 10.79 -2.98
C HIS A 104 -6.81 12.15 -2.82
N GLU A 105 -7.20 13.11 -3.68
CA GLU A 105 -6.62 14.46 -3.73
C GLU A 105 -7.27 15.45 -2.73
N PHE A 106 -8.18 14.97 -1.88
CA PHE A 106 -8.89 15.77 -0.87
C PHE A 106 -9.62 17.01 -1.42
N VAL A 107 -10.09 16.95 -2.68
CA VAL A 107 -10.70 18.10 -3.36
C VAL A 107 -12.17 18.32 -3.02
N GLY A 108 -12.91 17.26 -2.69
CA GLY A 108 -14.33 17.34 -2.32
C GLY A 108 -14.54 17.78 -0.87
N ASN A 109 -15.75 18.23 -0.57
CA ASN A 109 -16.11 18.76 0.77
C ASN A 109 -17.56 18.41 1.15
N ASN A 110 -17.89 17.13 1.13
CA ASN A 110 -19.22 16.63 1.45
C ASN A 110 -19.41 16.50 2.97
N ASN A 111 -19.56 17.63 3.66
CA ASN A 111 -19.69 17.69 5.11
C ASN A 111 -20.99 17.09 5.69
N VAL A 112 -21.91 16.61 4.84
CA VAL A 112 -23.12 15.90 5.23
C VAL A 112 -23.01 14.37 5.08
N ALA A 113 -21.82 13.86 4.72
CA ALA A 113 -21.55 12.42 4.66
C ALA A 113 -21.79 11.77 6.03
N LEU A 114 -22.51 10.64 6.05
CA LEU A 114 -22.84 9.93 7.29
C LEU A 114 -21.75 8.92 7.66
N TRP A 115 -21.20 9.05 8.86
CA TRP A 115 -20.33 8.06 9.48
C TRP A 115 -21.16 6.95 10.18
N PRO A 116 -20.75 5.66 10.13
CA PRO A 116 -19.57 5.11 9.46
C PRO A 116 -19.82 4.74 7.98
N GLY A 117 -20.96 5.12 7.38
CA GLY A 117 -21.31 4.66 6.03
C GLY A 117 -21.59 3.15 5.97
N ASN A 118 -21.27 2.50 4.86
CA ASN A 118 -21.54 1.06 4.65
C ASN A 118 -20.32 0.15 4.91
N GLY A 119 -19.20 0.71 5.37
CA GLY A 119 -17.96 -0.05 5.62
C GLY A 119 -17.26 -0.56 4.37
N LYS A 120 -17.61 -0.08 3.16
CA LYS A 120 -16.93 -0.46 1.91
C LYS A 120 -15.43 -0.16 1.98
N PRO A 121 -14.55 -0.99 1.40
CA PRO A 121 -13.12 -0.68 1.34
C PRO A 121 -12.86 0.67 0.66
N GLY A 122 -11.86 1.41 1.12
CA GLY A 122 -11.54 2.75 0.62
C GLY A 122 -10.66 2.75 -0.63
N LEU A 123 -10.71 3.83 -1.40
CA LEU A 123 -9.87 4.09 -2.58
C LEU A 123 -8.61 4.87 -2.21
N TRP A 124 -7.77 4.28 -1.36
CA TRP A 124 -6.51 4.89 -0.91
C TRP A 124 -5.26 4.21 -1.50
N LEU A 125 -5.39 3.05 -2.15
CA LEU A 125 -4.25 2.22 -2.57
C LEU A 125 -3.42 2.87 -3.70
N ASN A 126 -4.04 3.59 -4.65
CA ASN A 126 -3.27 4.37 -5.63
C ASN A 126 -2.36 5.37 -4.91
N SER A 127 -2.92 6.20 -4.03
CA SER A 127 -2.19 7.23 -3.31
C SER A 127 -1.08 6.64 -2.45
N ILE A 128 -1.34 5.56 -1.70
CA ILE A 128 -0.31 4.89 -0.90
C ILE A 128 0.78 4.26 -1.78
N SER A 129 0.43 3.64 -2.90
CA SER A 129 1.44 3.05 -3.81
C SER A 129 2.37 4.13 -4.39
N ARG A 130 1.84 5.31 -4.71
CA ARG A 130 2.62 6.49 -5.13
C ARG A 130 3.50 7.01 -4.00
N MET A 131 3.00 7.07 -2.76
CA MET A 131 3.81 7.43 -1.59
C MET A 131 4.97 6.45 -1.40
N GLY A 132 4.73 5.14 -1.50
CA GLY A 132 5.78 4.12 -1.44
C GLY A 132 6.82 4.32 -2.55
N ALA A 133 6.39 4.55 -3.78
CA ALA A 133 7.31 4.81 -4.88
C ALA A 133 8.17 6.06 -4.64
N ILE A 134 7.60 7.15 -4.15
CA ILE A 134 8.34 8.37 -3.79
C ILE A 134 9.30 8.11 -2.62
N TYR A 135 8.89 7.32 -1.62
CA TYR A 135 9.77 6.85 -0.54
C TYR A 135 11.01 6.15 -1.11
N SER A 136 10.82 5.23 -2.06
CA SER A 136 11.91 4.54 -2.76
C SER A 136 12.83 5.52 -3.51
N LEU A 137 12.29 6.57 -4.13
CA LEU A 137 13.12 7.59 -4.80
C LEU A 137 13.97 8.39 -3.80
N ILE A 138 13.41 8.78 -2.65
CA ILE A 138 14.13 9.48 -1.59
C ILE A 138 15.25 8.59 -1.05
N LEU A 139 14.94 7.32 -0.74
CA LEU A 139 15.92 6.34 -0.26
C LEU A 139 17.08 6.17 -1.25
N ARG A 140 16.78 5.96 -2.52
CA ARG A 140 17.80 5.74 -3.56
C ARG A 140 18.68 6.98 -3.75
N GLU A 141 18.10 8.18 -3.71
CA GLU A 141 18.88 9.42 -3.77
C GLU A 141 19.79 9.60 -2.56
N GLU A 142 19.30 9.27 -1.35
CA GLU A 142 20.11 9.28 -0.13
C GLU A 142 21.27 8.28 -0.21
N GLU A 143 21.03 7.06 -0.70
CA GLU A 143 22.09 6.07 -0.89
C GLU A 143 23.14 6.52 -1.91
N ILE A 144 22.72 7.09 -3.04
CA ILE A 144 23.65 7.62 -4.04
C ILE A 144 24.48 8.76 -3.44
N PHE A 145 23.84 9.65 -2.68
CA PHE A 145 24.50 10.77 -2.02
C PHE A 145 25.56 10.31 -1.02
N VAL A 146 25.22 9.36 -0.14
CA VAL A 146 26.16 8.78 0.83
C VAL A 146 27.32 8.09 0.12
N GLU A 147 27.06 7.34 -0.95
CA GLU A 147 28.09 6.67 -1.75
C GLU A 147 29.04 7.67 -2.43
N GLN A 148 28.50 8.77 -2.97
CA GLN A 148 29.29 9.85 -3.57
C GLN A 148 30.20 10.50 -2.53
N ARG A 149 29.65 10.88 -1.37
CA ARG A 149 30.40 11.50 -0.27
C ARG A 149 31.50 10.57 0.24
N LYS A 150 31.18 9.30 0.49
CA LYS A 150 32.14 8.29 0.93
C LYS A 150 33.33 8.19 -0.03
N ARG A 151 33.11 8.27 -1.34
CA ARG A 151 34.18 8.22 -2.34
C ARG A 151 35.00 9.51 -2.45
N VAL A 152 34.37 10.67 -2.27
CA VAL A 152 35.02 11.98 -2.45
C VAL A 152 35.75 12.46 -1.20
N SER A 153 35.09 12.42 -0.04
CA SER A 153 35.60 12.98 1.22
C SER A 153 36.06 11.93 2.23
N GLY A 154 35.75 10.65 2.00
CA GLY A 154 36.02 9.58 2.96
C GLY A 154 35.13 9.62 4.21
N ILE A 155 34.14 10.54 4.26
CA ILE A 155 33.20 10.69 5.38
C ILE A 155 32.03 9.71 5.15
N GLU A 156 31.91 8.72 6.04
CA GLU A 156 30.83 7.73 5.96
C GLU A 156 29.51 8.24 6.52
N VAL A 157 29.53 8.99 7.64
CA VAL A 157 28.32 9.43 8.36
C VAL A 157 28.38 10.93 8.67
N GLU A 158 27.27 11.61 8.44
CA GLU A 158 27.06 13.01 8.79
C GLU A 158 25.87 13.13 9.76
N THR A 159 26.17 13.48 11.01
CA THR A 159 25.19 13.48 12.10
C THR A 159 24.13 14.58 11.96
N ASP A 160 24.41 15.65 11.22
CA ASP A 160 23.51 16.78 11.06
C ASP A 160 22.37 16.52 10.03
N ARG A 161 22.35 15.31 9.44
CA ARG A 161 21.36 14.88 8.41
C ARG A 161 20.51 13.67 8.85
N ASP A 162 20.52 13.35 10.15
CA ASP A 162 19.83 12.21 10.77
C ASP A 162 20.17 10.84 10.13
N GLU A 163 21.42 10.68 9.66
CA GLU A 163 21.85 9.46 8.94
C GLU A 163 21.89 8.19 9.80
N ASP A 164 21.79 8.34 11.12
CA ASP A 164 21.58 7.24 12.07
C ASP A 164 20.15 6.66 12.00
N ILE A 165 19.18 7.36 11.41
CA ILE A 165 17.84 6.83 11.16
C ILE A 165 17.89 5.83 10.00
N GLU A 166 17.59 4.57 10.27
CA GLU A 166 17.46 3.54 9.23
C GLU A 166 16.17 3.73 8.41
N LEU A 167 16.30 3.76 7.09
CA LEU A 167 15.17 3.81 6.16
C LEU A 167 14.80 2.39 5.72
N VAL A 168 13.76 1.83 6.36
CA VAL A 168 13.24 0.49 6.05
C VAL A 168 12.19 0.56 4.95
N VAL A 169 12.37 -0.24 3.89
CA VAL A 169 11.39 -0.35 2.80
C VAL A 169 10.24 -1.28 3.19
N PRO A 170 8.98 -0.79 3.26
CA PRO A 170 7.82 -1.63 3.51
C PRO A 170 7.67 -2.74 2.47
N PRO A 171 7.20 -3.95 2.83
CA PRO A 171 7.06 -5.06 1.88
C PRO A 171 5.87 -4.91 0.91
N VAL A 172 5.02 -3.90 1.10
CA VAL A 172 3.83 -3.65 0.26
C VAL A 172 4.23 -3.13 -1.13
N PHE A 173 3.38 -3.38 -2.12
CA PHE A 173 3.59 -2.97 -3.52
C PHE A 173 4.95 -3.40 -4.10
N GLU A 174 5.32 -4.66 -3.86
CA GLU A 174 6.62 -5.22 -4.25
C GLU A 174 7.79 -4.36 -3.75
N HIS A 175 7.87 -4.16 -2.43
CA HIS A 175 8.89 -3.31 -1.81
C HIS A 175 8.84 -1.86 -2.34
N CYS A 176 7.64 -1.29 -2.41
CA CYS A 176 7.42 0.07 -2.85
C CYS A 176 7.97 0.38 -4.26
N SER A 177 7.93 -0.61 -5.16
CA SER A 177 8.39 -0.51 -6.55
C SER A 177 7.25 -0.50 -7.57
N LYS A 178 6.01 -0.73 -7.13
CA LYS A 178 4.81 -0.71 -7.98
C LYS A 178 3.88 0.44 -7.61
N VAL A 179 3.31 1.04 -8.65
CA VAL A 179 2.23 2.02 -8.56
C VAL A 179 0.95 1.36 -9.08
N LEU A 180 -0.09 1.34 -8.25
CA LEU A 180 -1.41 0.83 -8.62
C LEU A 180 -2.21 1.96 -9.26
N GLY A 181 -2.74 1.75 -10.47
CA GLY A 181 -3.54 2.77 -11.14
C GLY A 181 -4.88 3.04 -10.45
N ALA A 182 -5.33 4.29 -10.53
CA ALA A 182 -6.55 4.74 -9.82
C ALA A 182 -7.82 4.04 -10.33
N LYS A 183 -7.89 3.75 -11.64
CA LYS A 183 -9.02 3.04 -12.24
C LYS A 183 -9.02 1.56 -11.84
N GLU A 184 -7.85 0.93 -11.85
CA GLU A 184 -7.66 -0.48 -11.49
C GLU A 184 -8.10 -0.76 -10.05
N GLN A 185 -7.75 0.10 -9.09
CA GLN A 185 -8.24 -0.08 -7.71
C GLN A 185 -9.76 0.07 -7.59
N ILE A 186 -10.40 0.95 -8.37
CA ILE A 186 -11.85 1.15 -8.34
C ILE A 186 -12.53 -0.12 -8.85
N GLU A 187 -12.10 -0.60 -10.00
CA GLU A 187 -12.59 -1.85 -10.59
C GLU A 187 -12.40 -3.02 -9.60
N ALA A 188 -11.21 -3.15 -9.01
CA ALA A 188 -10.94 -4.19 -8.03
C ALA A 188 -11.85 -4.14 -6.81
N ARG A 189 -12.04 -2.94 -6.24
CA ARG A 189 -12.93 -2.70 -5.10
C ARG A 189 -14.36 -3.06 -5.42
N ASP A 190 -14.85 -2.63 -6.57
CA ASP A 190 -16.24 -2.81 -6.94
C ASP A 190 -16.55 -4.28 -7.24
N LEU A 191 -15.64 -4.99 -7.91
CA LEU A 191 -15.72 -6.44 -8.11
C LEU A 191 -15.72 -7.21 -6.78
N TYR A 192 -14.78 -6.90 -5.87
CA TYR A 192 -14.75 -7.49 -4.53
C TYR A 192 -16.05 -7.22 -3.77
N TRP A 193 -16.49 -5.96 -3.76
CA TRP A 193 -17.68 -5.53 -3.04
C TRP A 193 -18.94 -6.22 -3.52
N GLU A 194 -19.09 -6.39 -4.85
CA GLU A 194 -20.17 -7.18 -5.44
C GLU A 194 -20.11 -8.64 -4.97
N ALA A 195 -18.92 -9.26 -5.00
CA ALA A 195 -18.74 -10.66 -4.62
C ALA A 195 -19.14 -10.95 -3.16
N VAL A 196 -18.87 -10.03 -2.24
CA VAL A 196 -19.09 -10.23 -0.80
C VAL A 196 -20.42 -9.65 -0.29
N CYS A 197 -21.12 -8.83 -1.09
CA CYS A 197 -22.39 -8.21 -0.69
C CYS A 197 -23.60 -8.74 -1.45
N ASP A 198 -23.47 -9.12 -2.72
CA ASP A 198 -24.60 -9.62 -3.52
C ASP A 198 -24.71 -11.14 -3.44
N ASP A 199 -25.16 -11.62 -2.27
CA ASP A 199 -25.32 -13.04 -1.94
C ASP A 199 -26.47 -13.71 -2.74
N SER A 200 -27.11 -13.01 -3.67
CA SER A 200 -28.44 -13.37 -4.18
C SER A 200 -28.56 -13.63 -5.70
N LYS A 201 -27.59 -13.22 -6.54
CA LYS A 201 -27.82 -13.19 -8.01
C LYS A 201 -26.91 -14.03 -8.90
N GLY A 202 -25.92 -14.74 -8.38
CA GLY A 202 -25.00 -15.50 -9.26
C GLY A 202 -24.33 -16.75 -8.68
N GLY A 203 -24.58 -17.10 -7.42
CA GLY A 203 -23.97 -18.27 -6.79
C GLY A 203 -22.44 -18.24 -6.75
N GLN A 204 -21.82 -19.39 -6.49
CA GLN A 204 -20.37 -19.51 -6.29
C GLN A 204 -19.54 -19.32 -7.56
N GLU A 205 -20.13 -19.45 -8.75
CA GLU A 205 -19.44 -19.24 -10.02
C GLU A 205 -19.23 -17.76 -10.28
N ARG A 206 -20.26 -16.94 -10.07
CA ARG A 206 -20.14 -15.49 -10.17
C ARG A 206 -19.18 -14.92 -9.12
N ALA A 207 -19.25 -15.42 -7.88
CA ALA A 207 -18.33 -15.00 -6.83
C ALA A 207 -16.86 -15.30 -7.21
N GLU A 208 -16.58 -16.48 -7.78
CA GLU A 208 -15.24 -16.81 -8.27
C GLU A 208 -14.76 -15.83 -9.35
N GLU A 209 -15.59 -15.58 -10.37
CA GLU A 209 -15.26 -14.66 -11.48
C GLU A 209 -14.95 -13.25 -10.97
N LEU A 210 -15.79 -12.72 -10.08
CA LEU A 210 -15.62 -11.40 -9.49
C LEU A 210 -14.34 -11.29 -8.66
N LEU A 211 -14.04 -12.30 -7.83
CA LEU A 211 -12.85 -12.31 -6.98
C LEU A 211 -11.57 -12.43 -7.83
N LEU A 212 -11.57 -13.28 -8.86
CA LEU A 212 -10.45 -13.37 -9.81
C LEU A 212 -10.20 -12.03 -10.51
N GLY A 213 -11.27 -11.37 -11.00
CA GLY A 213 -11.15 -10.04 -11.60
C GLY A 213 -10.67 -8.99 -10.61
N SER A 214 -11.08 -9.06 -9.34
CA SER A 214 -10.60 -8.16 -8.29
C SER A 214 -9.09 -8.31 -8.06
N ILE A 215 -8.61 -9.55 -7.96
CA ILE A 215 -7.19 -9.90 -7.75
C ILE A 215 -6.34 -9.46 -8.95
N GLU A 216 -6.82 -9.68 -10.18
CA GLU A 216 -6.11 -9.27 -11.39
C GLU A 216 -5.89 -7.74 -11.41
N LYS A 217 -6.90 -6.97 -11.00
CA LYS A 217 -6.86 -5.51 -10.99
C LYS A 217 -6.08 -4.95 -9.82
N ASN A 218 -6.11 -5.62 -8.67
CA ASN A 218 -5.39 -5.21 -7.48
C ASN A 218 -4.80 -6.44 -6.76
N PRO A 219 -3.56 -6.83 -7.09
CA PRO A 219 -2.91 -8.01 -6.50
C PRO A 219 -2.32 -7.74 -5.12
N PHE A 220 -2.54 -6.56 -4.56
CA PHE A 220 -1.85 -6.08 -3.36
C PHE A 220 -2.70 -6.19 -2.08
N VAL A 221 -3.95 -6.65 -2.15
CA VAL A 221 -4.85 -6.79 -0.99
C VAL A 221 -5.18 -8.26 -0.73
N GLY A 222 -5.26 -8.66 0.54
CA GLY A 222 -5.38 -10.08 0.91
C GLY A 222 -6.81 -10.61 0.95
N GLU A 223 -7.79 -9.74 1.17
CA GLU A 223 -9.19 -10.12 1.39
C GLU A 223 -9.81 -10.85 0.18
N PRO A 224 -9.63 -10.42 -1.07
CA PRO A 224 -10.13 -11.16 -2.22
C PRO A 224 -9.57 -12.59 -2.31
N HIS A 225 -8.27 -12.77 -2.02
CA HIS A 225 -7.62 -14.09 -1.97
C HIS A 225 -8.21 -14.98 -0.87
N VAL A 226 -8.42 -14.42 0.34
CA VAL A 226 -9.02 -15.17 1.46
C VAL A 226 -10.44 -15.62 1.12
N VAL A 227 -11.27 -14.74 0.53
CA VAL A 227 -12.64 -15.12 0.15
C VAL A 227 -12.63 -16.11 -1.02
N LEU A 228 -11.71 -15.98 -1.98
CA LEU A 228 -11.57 -16.93 -3.09
C LEU A 228 -11.16 -18.32 -2.60
N ALA A 229 -10.29 -18.41 -1.60
CA ALA A 229 -9.94 -19.68 -0.97
C ALA A 229 -11.17 -20.40 -0.39
N GLN A 230 -12.11 -19.67 0.23
CA GLN A 230 -13.36 -20.26 0.72
C GLN A 230 -14.25 -20.78 -0.41
N VAL A 231 -14.31 -20.05 -1.54
CA VAL A 231 -15.02 -20.52 -2.74
C VAL A 231 -14.43 -21.82 -3.24
N TYR A 232 -13.09 -21.91 -3.34
CA TYR A 232 -12.39 -23.13 -3.74
C TYR A 232 -12.58 -24.30 -2.79
N LEU A 233 -12.53 -24.07 -1.47
CA LEU A 233 -12.85 -25.09 -0.47
C LEU A 233 -14.26 -25.65 -0.66
N THR A 234 -15.23 -24.78 -0.92
CA THR A 234 -16.61 -25.22 -1.10
C THR A 234 -16.81 -26.02 -2.39
N LYS A 235 -15.98 -25.76 -3.42
CA LYS A 235 -15.93 -26.53 -4.66
C LYS A 235 -15.05 -27.79 -4.59
N GLY A 236 -14.42 -28.08 -3.45
CA GLY A 236 -13.47 -29.20 -3.30
C GLY A 236 -12.13 -29.00 -4.03
N ARG A 237 -11.83 -27.77 -4.45
CA ARG A 237 -10.58 -27.37 -5.14
C ARG A 237 -9.50 -27.03 -4.11
N PHE A 238 -9.05 -28.05 -3.37
CA PHE A 238 -8.21 -27.85 -2.19
C PHE A 238 -6.83 -27.26 -2.49
N GLU A 239 -6.20 -27.65 -3.61
CA GLU A 239 -4.88 -27.13 -3.98
C GLU A 239 -4.93 -25.64 -4.34
N GLU A 240 -5.96 -25.20 -5.07
CA GLU A 240 -6.15 -23.78 -5.35
C GLU A 240 -6.52 -23.00 -4.08
N ALA A 241 -7.36 -23.57 -3.21
CA ALA A 241 -7.69 -22.96 -1.93
C ALA A 241 -6.46 -22.72 -1.05
N GLU A 242 -5.53 -23.68 -0.99
CA GLU A 242 -4.29 -23.54 -0.22
C GLU A 242 -3.45 -22.35 -0.73
N LYS A 243 -3.26 -22.25 -2.04
CA LYS A 243 -2.49 -21.17 -2.68
C LYS A 243 -3.09 -19.80 -2.39
N GLU A 244 -4.41 -19.67 -2.56
CA GLU A 244 -5.11 -18.40 -2.32
C GLU A 244 -5.12 -18.02 -0.84
N ALA A 245 -5.35 -18.98 0.07
CA ALA A 245 -5.32 -18.72 1.51
C ALA A 245 -3.93 -18.28 1.98
N GLU A 246 -2.87 -18.93 1.50
CA GLU A 246 -1.48 -18.55 1.82
C GLU A 246 -1.15 -17.16 1.28
N LYS A 247 -1.48 -16.87 0.02
CA LYS A 247 -1.25 -15.56 -0.59
C LYS A 247 -2.01 -14.45 0.15
N GLY A 248 -3.28 -14.67 0.48
CA GLY A 248 -4.10 -13.73 1.24
C GLY A 248 -3.52 -13.43 2.62
N LEU A 249 -3.08 -14.47 3.36
CA LEU A 249 -2.43 -14.31 4.66
C LEU A 249 -1.11 -13.52 4.57
N ILE A 250 -0.28 -13.79 3.57
CA ILE A 250 0.97 -13.03 3.37
C ILE A 250 0.67 -11.54 3.17
N LEU A 251 -0.28 -11.20 2.30
CA LEU A 251 -0.66 -9.82 2.03
C LEU A 251 -1.23 -9.13 3.28
N MET A 252 -2.11 -9.81 4.03
CA MET A 252 -2.65 -9.27 5.30
C MET A 252 -1.56 -9.01 6.35
N LEU A 253 -0.53 -9.86 6.41
CA LEU A 253 0.62 -9.67 7.30
C LEU A 253 1.50 -8.50 6.84
N GLN A 254 1.71 -8.34 5.54
CA GLN A 254 2.45 -7.19 4.99
C GLN A 254 1.77 -5.85 5.32
N TRP A 255 0.43 -5.79 5.23
CA TRP A 255 -0.32 -4.58 5.57
C TRP A 255 -0.50 -4.35 7.07
N SER A 256 -0.63 -5.43 7.85
CA SER A 256 -0.97 -5.37 9.28
C SER A 256 -2.22 -4.53 9.59
N SER A 257 -3.09 -4.32 8.59
CA SER A 257 -4.36 -3.61 8.67
C SER A 257 -5.29 -4.16 7.57
N PRO A 258 -6.61 -4.20 7.77
CA PRO A 258 -7.52 -4.74 6.77
C PRO A 258 -7.93 -3.68 5.75
N TRP A 259 -8.13 -4.05 4.50
CA TRP A 259 -8.76 -3.21 3.48
C TRP A 259 -10.29 -3.19 3.65
N ASP A 260 -10.90 -4.36 3.93
CA ASP A 260 -12.30 -4.45 4.34
C ASP A 260 -12.43 -4.30 5.86
N LYS A 261 -12.81 -3.09 6.28
CA LYS A 261 -12.94 -2.68 7.69
C LYS A 261 -14.18 -3.25 8.39
N ARG A 262 -15.05 -4.02 7.72
CA ARG A 262 -16.20 -4.67 8.37
C ARG A 262 -15.78 -5.81 9.31
N MET A 263 -14.54 -6.27 9.18
CA MET A 263 -13.92 -7.26 10.06
C MET A 263 -12.58 -6.74 10.58
N SER A 264 -12.21 -7.12 11.80
CA SER A 264 -10.91 -6.77 12.36
C SER A 264 -9.78 -7.51 11.63
N TRP A 265 -8.56 -7.00 11.74
CA TRP A 265 -7.39 -7.68 11.19
C TRP A 265 -7.24 -9.09 11.78
N GLU A 266 -7.39 -9.24 13.10
CA GLU A 266 -7.32 -10.54 13.78
C GLU A 266 -8.40 -11.50 13.27
N GLY A 267 -9.61 -10.99 12.99
CA GLY A 267 -10.69 -11.78 12.42
C GLY A 267 -10.34 -12.31 11.03
N TRP A 268 -9.80 -11.45 10.17
CA TRP A 268 -9.32 -11.85 8.84
C TRP A 268 -8.17 -12.85 8.91
N ILE A 269 -7.18 -12.63 9.79
CA ILE A 269 -6.07 -13.56 10.00
C ILE A 269 -6.55 -14.91 10.53
N ALA A 270 -7.47 -14.92 11.50
CA ALA A 270 -8.05 -16.14 12.02
C ALA A 270 -8.81 -16.91 10.92
N TRP A 271 -9.61 -16.22 10.12
CA TRP A 271 -10.35 -16.82 9.02
C TRP A 271 -9.40 -17.40 7.96
N GLY A 272 -8.44 -16.62 7.47
CA GLY A 272 -7.45 -17.10 6.50
C GLY A 272 -6.68 -18.33 6.98
N ARG A 273 -6.32 -18.40 8.28
CA ARG A 273 -5.66 -19.56 8.88
C ARG A 273 -6.56 -20.79 8.91
N VAL A 274 -7.84 -20.63 9.24
CA VAL A 274 -8.83 -21.72 9.19
C VAL A 274 -8.95 -22.26 7.76
N LEU A 275 -9.06 -21.39 6.76
CA LEU A 275 -9.14 -21.81 5.35
C LEU A 275 -7.88 -22.56 4.91
N LEU A 276 -6.70 -22.04 5.23
CA LEU A 276 -5.42 -22.69 4.92
C LEU A 276 -5.30 -24.07 5.57
N MET A 277 -5.67 -24.18 6.85
CA MET A 277 -5.70 -25.46 7.56
C MET A 277 -6.66 -26.44 6.89
N LYS A 278 -7.87 -25.99 6.53
CA LYS A 278 -8.90 -26.82 5.90
C LYS A 278 -8.51 -27.27 4.49
N ALA A 279 -7.81 -26.42 3.74
CA ALA A 279 -7.27 -26.75 2.42
C ALA A 279 -6.22 -27.87 2.52
N LYS A 280 -5.28 -27.74 3.48
CA LYS A 280 -4.25 -28.76 3.75
C LYS A 280 -4.83 -30.09 4.24
N GLU A 281 -5.89 -30.03 5.04
CA GLU A 281 -6.63 -31.22 5.49
C GLU A 281 -7.53 -31.83 4.40
N GLN A 282 -7.66 -31.16 3.25
CA GLN A 282 -8.60 -31.51 2.19
C GLN A 282 -10.03 -31.75 2.72
N SER A 283 -10.48 -30.89 3.63
CA SER A 283 -11.78 -31.02 4.29
C SER A 283 -12.52 -29.70 4.34
N TRP A 284 -13.81 -29.72 4.00
CA TRP A 284 -14.69 -28.56 4.14
C TRP A 284 -16.09 -28.99 4.61
N PRO A 285 -16.69 -28.33 5.62
CA PRO A 285 -18.01 -28.70 6.10
C PRO A 285 -19.08 -28.54 5.02
N GLN A 286 -20.04 -29.48 5.01
CA GLN A 286 -21.17 -29.49 4.06
C GLN A 286 -22.49 -29.01 4.71
N THR A 287 -22.42 -28.43 5.91
CA THR A 287 -23.57 -27.92 6.65
C THR A 287 -23.26 -26.56 7.25
N SER A 288 -24.29 -25.70 7.36
CA SER A 288 -24.14 -24.36 7.95
C SER A 288 -23.60 -24.41 9.39
N TRP A 289 -24.07 -25.37 10.20
CA TRP A 289 -23.53 -25.59 11.54
C TRP A 289 -22.08 -26.04 11.53
N GLY A 290 -21.68 -26.83 10.53
CA GLY A 290 -20.28 -27.21 10.34
C GLY A 290 -19.40 -26.00 10.07
N VAL A 291 -19.86 -25.05 9.26
CA VAL A 291 -19.16 -23.78 8.99
C VAL A 291 -19.08 -22.91 10.24
N LEU A 292 -20.18 -22.72 10.97
CA LEU A 292 -20.20 -21.93 12.22
C LEU A 292 -19.27 -22.49 13.31
N ASN A 293 -19.02 -23.80 13.28
CA ASN A 293 -18.16 -24.48 14.23
C ASN A 293 -16.68 -24.51 13.80
N LEU A 294 -16.34 -23.93 12.64
CA LEU A 294 -14.94 -23.77 12.21
C LEU A 294 -14.24 -22.79 13.17
N GLY A 295 -13.33 -23.32 14.00
CA GLY A 295 -12.59 -22.55 15.00
C GLY A 295 -12.95 -22.87 16.45
N LEU A 296 -13.93 -23.76 16.69
CA LEU A 296 -14.13 -24.32 18.03
C LEU A 296 -12.95 -25.23 18.40
N VAL A 297 -12.23 -24.85 19.45
CA VAL A 297 -11.27 -25.74 20.13
C VAL A 297 -12.08 -26.73 20.96
N LYS A 298 -11.85 -28.02 20.76
CA LYS A 298 -12.40 -29.08 21.62
C LYS A 298 -11.62 -29.19 22.92
#